data_AF-A0A7X5X9X8-F1
#
_entry.id   AF-A0A7X5X9X8-F1
#
_cell.length_a   1.000
_cell.length_b   1.000
_cell.length_c   1.000
_cell.angle_alpha   90.00
_cell.angle_beta   90.00
_cell.angle_gamma   90.00
#
_symmetry.space_group_name_H-M   'P 1'
#
loop_
_entity.id
_entity.type
_entity.pdbx_description
1 polymer ?
#
loop_
_entity_poly.entity_id
_entity_poly.type
_entity_poly.pdbx_seq_one_letter_code
_entity_poly.pdbx_strand_id
1 'polypeptide(L)'
;MTHIVAADTLYTLLFMEEVTARLGWAWEPREVTPGRRPVMEIAGIDRRLIGWQSTRRQQIEDALPVLTAKYEEKQGHAPGERAGYALACQAADQTRSPKRTVLLSLTELRTRWRASAVRAFGACAVFRLAERVRPVVDVVLAAVDTVAVVYVMRGAFARHHLLAEARRHLAYALRGRPHQPGLDERIVQAAVDGHTRPVGRGRRMTADLGALYPGDTEDQAVLRPPTRSRAATQYERARLAAGALAARVRAARRAERLGSCPRPYAVAVPAASRPSHPRP
;
A
#
# COMPACT_ATOMS: atom_id res chain seq x y z
N MET A 1 -20.71 -2.34 3.39
CA MET A 1 -19.27 -2.63 3.63
C MET A 1 -18.41 -1.35 3.51
N THR A 2 -18.73 -0.27 4.24
CA THR A 2 -18.04 1.03 4.08
C THR A 2 -16.59 1.03 4.57
N HIS A 3 -16.27 0.21 5.57
CA HIS A 3 -14.95 0.22 6.24
C HIS A 3 -14.04 -0.95 5.85
N ILE A 4 -14.45 -1.78 4.89
CA ILE A 4 -13.73 -3.04 4.58
C ILE A 4 -12.28 -2.79 4.18
N VAL A 5 -12.02 -1.78 3.34
CA VAL A 5 -10.67 -1.43 2.89
C VAL A 5 -9.83 -0.85 4.03
N ALA A 6 -10.44 -0.10 4.95
CA ALA A 6 -9.75 0.45 6.11
C ALA A 6 -9.37 -0.67 7.11
N ALA A 7 -10.23 -1.67 7.27
CA ALA A 7 -9.96 -2.85 8.09
C ALA A 7 -8.87 -3.74 7.46
N ASP A 8 -8.93 -4.01 6.17
CA ASP A 8 -7.94 -4.78 5.42
C ASP A 8 -6.53 -4.16 5.48
N THR A 9 -6.45 -2.85 5.30
CA THR A 9 -5.17 -2.12 5.41
C THR A 9 -4.61 -2.12 6.84
N LEU A 10 -5.46 -2.12 7.86
CA LEU A 10 -5.03 -2.28 9.26
C LEU A 10 -4.51 -3.70 9.50
N TYR A 11 -5.25 -4.71 9.05
CA TYR A 11 -4.83 -6.10 9.13
C TYR A 11 -3.45 -6.29 8.48
N THR A 12 -3.26 -5.78 7.26
CA THR A 12 -1.99 -5.90 6.52
C THR A 12 -0.84 -5.22 7.28
N LEU A 13 -1.05 -4.00 7.78
CA LEU A 13 -0.04 -3.27 8.54
C LEU A 13 0.40 -4.04 9.80
N LEU A 14 -0.55 -4.46 10.63
CA LEU A 14 -0.27 -5.20 11.87
C LEU A 14 0.31 -6.59 11.59
N PHE A 15 -0.17 -7.28 10.55
CA PHE A 15 0.37 -8.57 10.13
C PHE A 15 1.85 -8.47 9.75
N MET A 16 2.21 -7.46 8.95
CA MET A 16 3.61 -7.23 8.59
C MET A 16 4.48 -6.95 9.81
N GLU A 17 3.97 -6.21 10.79
CA GLU A 17 4.67 -5.92 12.05
C GLU A 17 4.91 -7.17 12.87
N GLU A 18 3.88 -7.96 13.11
CA GLU A 18 3.98 -9.21 13.87
C GLU A 18 4.94 -10.21 13.21
N VAL A 19 4.83 -10.38 11.89
CA VAL A 19 5.69 -11.29 11.13
C VAL A 19 7.15 -10.82 11.15
N THR A 20 7.39 -9.51 11.04
CA THR A 20 8.76 -8.97 11.12
C THR A 20 9.33 -9.11 12.53
N ALA A 21 8.53 -8.81 13.56
CA ALA A 21 8.94 -8.89 14.95
C ALA A 21 9.28 -10.34 15.36
N ARG A 22 8.46 -11.31 14.94
CA ARG A 22 8.62 -12.72 15.32
C ARG A 22 9.58 -13.49 14.42
N LEU A 23 9.56 -13.25 13.11
CA LEU A 23 10.27 -14.07 12.12
C LEU A 23 11.42 -13.32 11.43
N GLY A 24 11.56 -12.01 11.65
CA GLY A 24 12.63 -11.21 11.05
C GLY A 24 12.51 -11.02 9.54
N TRP A 25 11.33 -11.24 8.96
CA TRP A 25 11.12 -11.15 7.51
C TRP A 25 11.17 -9.71 7.02
N ALA A 26 11.70 -9.53 5.81
CA ALA A 26 11.72 -8.26 5.11
C ALA A 26 10.58 -8.19 4.09
N TRP A 27 10.17 -6.96 3.75
CA TRP A 27 9.04 -6.71 2.85
C TRP A 27 9.43 -5.75 1.74
N GLU A 28 8.90 -5.98 0.53
CA GLU A 28 9.12 -5.13 -0.63
C GLU A 28 7.82 -4.86 -1.39
N PRO A 29 7.71 -3.73 -2.12
CA PRO A 29 6.48 -3.41 -2.84
C PRO A 29 6.51 -4.17 -4.16
N ARG A 30 5.42 -4.85 -4.50
CA ARG A 30 5.31 -5.56 -5.78
C ARG A 30 4.07 -5.18 -6.52
N GLU A 31 4.24 -4.85 -7.79
CA GLU A 31 3.13 -4.65 -8.71
C GLU A 31 2.62 -6.01 -9.18
N VAL A 32 1.40 -6.36 -8.73
CA VAL A 32 0.74 -7.62 -9.09
C VAL A 32 -0.24 -7.43 -10.23
N THR A 33 -0.84 -6.24 -10.33
CA THR A 33 -1.73 -5.86 -11.43
C THR A 33 -1.19 -4.57 -12.03
N PRO A 34 -0.85 -4.56 -13.33
CA PRO A 34 -0.34 -3.38 -14.01
C PRO A 34 -1.21 -2.14 -13.77
N GLY A 35 -0.58 -1.03 -13.38
CA GLY A 35 -1.25 0.25 -13.13
C GLY A 35 -2.09 0.32 -11.87
N ARG A 36 -2.06 -0.72 -11.03
CA ARG A 36 -2.69 -0.72 -9.70
C ARG A 36 -1.65 -0.49 -8.61
N ARG A 37 -2.14 -0.31 -7.39
CA ARG A 37 -1.31 -0.12 -6.21
C ARG A 37 -0.45 -1.35 -5.99
N PRO A 38 0.86 -1.20 -5.71
CA PRO A 38 1.70 -2.33 -5.37
C PRO A 38 1.23 -2.90 -4.03
N VAL A 39 1.27 -4.22 -3.91
CA VAL A 39 1.03 -4.92 -2.65
C VAL A 39 2.35 -5.12 -1.92
N MET A 40 2.27 -5.28 -0.61
CA MET A 40 3.43 -5.60 0.22
C MET A 40 3.66 -7.10 0.23
N GLU A 41 4.83 -7.54 -0.24
CA GLU A 41 5.19 -8.94 -0.37
C GLU A 41 6.49 -9.22 0.40
N ILE A 42 6.68 -10.47 0.80
CA ILE A 42 7.90 -10.89 1.50
C ILE A 42 9.07 -10.82 0.52
N ALA A 43 10.12 -10.10 0.90
CA ALA A 43 11.31 -9.94 0.10
C ALA A 43 12.04 -11.28 -0.09
N GLY A 44 12.58 -11.50 -1.29
CA GLY A 44 13.30 -12.72 -1.64
C GLY A 44 12.44 -13.89 -2.13
N ILE A 45 11.10 -13.82 -2.05
CA ILE A 45 10.23 -14.84 -2.65
C ILE A 45 10.15 -14.65 -4.16
N ASP A 46 10.55 -15.63 -4.98
CA ASP A 46 10.45 -15.51 -6.43
C ASP A 46 8.97 -15.43 -6.90
N ARG A 47 8.65 -14.55 -7.87
CA ARG A 47 7.28 -14.44 -8.44
C ARG A 47 6.79 -15.75 -9.04
N ARG A 48 7.69 -16.56 -9.59
CA ARG A 48 7.37 -17.88 -10.15
C ARG A 48 6.84 -18.82 -9.06
N LEU A 49 7.31 -18.70 -7.81
CA LEU A 49 6.80 -19.47 -6.68
C LEU A 49 5.35 -19.10 -6.34
N ILE A 50 5.04 -17.80 -6.37
CA ILE A 50 3.69 -17.28 -6.12
C ILE A 50 2.72 -17.76 -7.19
N GLY A 51 3.10 -17.63 -8.48
CA GLY A 51 2.30 -18.14 -9.60
C GLY A 51 2.06 -19.64 -9.51
N TRP A 52 3.10 -20.41 -9.21
CA TRP A 52 3.04 -21.87 -9.09
C TRP A 52 2.07 -22.36 -7.99
N GLN A 53 1.99 -21.69 -6.84
CA GLN A 53 1.01 -22.04 -5.79
C GLN A 53 -0.39 -21.46 -6.01
N SER A 54 -0.55 -20.52 -6.94
CA SER A 54 -1.82 -19.83 -7.19
C SER A 54 -2.71 -20.57 -8.19
N THR A 55 -2.83 -21.90 -8.06
CA THR A 55 -3.57 -22.76 -9.01
C THR A 55 -5.03 -22.35 -9.19
N ARG A 56 -5.72 -22.01 -8.10
CA ARG A 56 -7.11 -21.52 -8.15
C ARG A 56 -7.20 -20.17 -8.89
N ARG A 57 -6.23 -19.28 -8.70
CA ARG A 57 -6.21 -18.01 -9.41
C ARG A 57 -6.09 -18.23 -10.91
N GLN A 58 -5.19 -19.13 -11.33
CA GLN A 58 -5.04 -19.50 -12.74
C GLN A 58 -6.36 -20.04 -13.31
N GLN A 59 -7.02 -20.96 -12.60
CA GLN A 59 -8.32 -21.51 -13.03
C GLN A 59 -9.38 -20.41 -13.23
N ILE A 60 -9.41 -19.40 -12.35
CA ILE A 60 -10.33 -18.26 -12.47
C ILE A 60 -9.96 -17.40 -13.68
N GLU A 61 -8.68 -17.10 -13.85
CA GLU A 61 -8.18 -16.31 -14.98
C GLU A 61 -8.44 -17.01 -16.33
N ASP A 62 -8.40 -18.34 -16.37
CA ASP A 62 -8.72 -19.14 -17.57
C ASP A 62 -10.24 -19.21 -17.84
N ALA A 63 -11.07 -19.23 -16.78
CA ALA A 63 -12.53 -19.34 -16.90
C ALA A 63 -13.20 -18.00 -17.24
N LEU A 64 -12.64 -16.87 -16.81
CA LEU A 64 -13.25 -15.55 -16.96
C LEU A 64 -13.47 -15.14 -18.43
N PRO A 65 -12.51 -15.30 -19.37
CA PRO A 65 -12.73 -14.97 -20.78
C PRO A 65 -13.90 -15.74 -21.41
N VAL A 66 -14.08 -17.00 -21.03
CA VAL A 66 -15.20 -17.84 -21.52
C VAL A 66 -16.54 -17.30 -21.04
N LEU A 67 -16.63 -16.87 -19.78
CA LEU A 67 -17.84 -16.27 -19.24
C LEU A 67 -18.13 -14.90 -19.85
N THR A 68 -17.09 -14.09 -20.12
CA THR A 68 -17.20 -12.81 -20.81
C THR A 68 -17.72 -12.98 -22.24
N ALA A 69 -17.18 -13.92 -23.01
CA ALA A 69 -17.64 -14.18 -24.37
C ALA A 69 -19.12 -14.60 -24.42
N LYS A 70 -19.55 -15.47 -23.49
CA LYS A 70 -20.97 -15.87 -23.35
C LYS A 70 -21.89 -14.70 -22.97
N TYR A 71 -21.39 -13.78 -22.16
CA TYR A 71 -22.14 -12.57 -21.83
C TYR A 71 -22.32 -11.69 -23.06
N GLU A 72 -21.23 -11.46 -23.82
CA GLU A 72 -21.25 -10.64 -25.04
C GLU A 72 -22.19 -11.19 -26.10
N GLU A 73 -22.15 -12.50 -26.36
CA GLU A 73 -23.06 -13.18 -27.28
C GLU A 73 -24.53 -12.98 -26.87
N LYS A 74 -24.83 -13.06 -25.58
CA LYS A 74 -26.19 -12.96 -25.05
C LYS A 74 -26.72 -11.51 -24.97
N GLN A 75 -25.86 -10.54 -24.69
CA GLN A 75 -26.25 -9.14 -24.45
C GLN A 75 -25.97 -8.21 -25.64
N GLY A 76 -25.16 -8.64 -26.61
CA GLY A 76 -24.76 -7.84 -27.77
C GLY A 76 -23.73 -6.74 -27.48
N HIS A 77 -23.15 -6.70 -26.27
CA HIS A 77 -22.13 -5.73 -25.88
C HIS A 77 -21.21 -6.25 -24.77
N ALA A 78 -20.02 -5.65 -24.65
CA ALA A 78 -19.05 -5.96 -23.59
C ALA A 78 -19.60 -5.68 -22.18
N PRO A 79 -19.19 -6.45 -21.15
CA PRO A 79 -19.65 -6.22 -19.79
C PRO A 79 -19.12 -4.90 -19.23
N GLY A 80 -20.01 -4.07 -18.70
CA GLY A 80 -19.63 -2.94 -17.83
C GLY A 80 -19.08 -3.42 -16.48
N GLU A 81 -18.57 -2.50 -15.66
CA GLU A 81 -17.87 -2.82 -14.40
C GLU A 81 -18.65 -3.77 -13.47
N ARG A 82 -19.95 -3.53 -13.29
CA ARG A 82 -20.79 -4.36 -12.43
C ARG A 82 -21.01 -5.77 -12.99
N ALA A 83 -21.20 -5.89 -14.30
CA ALA A 83 -21.36 -7.17 -14.97
C ALA A 83 -20.04 -7.96 -14.94
N GLY A 84 -18.91 -7.29 -15.23
CA GLY A 84 -17.58 -7.88 -15.15
C GLY A 84 -17.27 -8.40 -13.75
N TYR A 85 -17.62 -7.65 -12.69
CA TYR A 85 -17.49 -8.13 -11.31
C TYR A 85 -18.32 -9.39 -11.05
N ALA A 86 -19.58 -9.43 -11.50
CA ALA A 86 -20.44 -10.60 -11.34
C ALA A 86 -19.89 -11.83 -12.08
N LEU A 87 -19.35 -11.65 -13.29
CA LEU A 87 -18.70 -12.72 -14.06
C LEU A 87 -17.44 -13.23 -13.36
N ALA A 88 -16.65 -12.34 -12.73
CA ALA A 88 -15.49 -12.74 -11.94
C ALA A 88 -15.89 -13.55 -10.69
N CYS A 89 -16.97 -13.17 -10.00
CA CYS A 89 -17.53 -13.98 -8.91
C CYS A 89 -17.99 -15.35 -9.42
N GLN A 90 -18.70 -15.39 -10.54
CA GLN A 90 -19.14 -16.64 -11.15
C GLN A 90 -17.96 -17.55 -11.53
N ALA A 91 -16.89 -17.01 -12.13
CA ALA A 91 -15.67 -17.75 -12.43
C ALA A 91 -15.06 -18.35 -11.14
N ALA A 92 -15.00 -17.56 -10.06
CA ALA A 92 -14.47 -17.99 -8.77
C ALA A 92 -15.27 -19.13 -8.11
N ASP A 93 -16.59 -19.15 -8.33
CA ASP A 93 -17.47 -20.20 -7.83
C ASP A 93 -17.41 -21.46 -8.69
N GLN A 94 -17.43 -21.33 -10.02
CA GLN A 94 -17.40 -22.47 -10.95
C GLN A 94 -16.06 -23.23 -10.92
N THR A 95 -14.96 -22.52 -10.68
CA THR A 95 -13.61 -23.13 -10.58
C THR A 95 -13.30 -23.72 -9.22
N ARG A 96 -14.23 -23.62 -8.26
CA ARG A 96 -14.04 -24.13 -6.91
C ARG A 96 -14.08 -25.66 -6.91
N SER A 97 -12.91 -26.28 -6.80
CA SER A 97 -12.84 -27.73 -6.62
C SER A 97 -13.53 -28.17 -5.32
N PRO A 98 -14.15 -29.36 -5.29
CA PRO A 98 -14.69 -29.92 -4.06
C PRO A 98 -13.60 -30.02 -2.99
N LYS A 99 -13.99 -29.85 -1.72
CA LYS A 99 -13.05 -30.03 -0.60
C LYS A 99 -12.48 -31.45 -0.64
N ARG A 100 -11.17 -31.58 -0.43
CA ARG A 100 -10.50 -32.89 -0.42
C ARG A 100 -11.12 -33.78 0.66
N THR A 101 -11.57 -34.96 0.25
CA THR A 101 -12.13 -35.97 1.15
C THR A 101 -11.05 -36.69 1.97
N VAL A 102 -9.84 -36.81 1.41
CA VAL A 102 -8.67 -37.36 2.13
C VAL A 102 -7.92 -36.21 2.78
N LEU A 103 -7.95 -36.18 4.12
CA LEU A 103 -7.19 -35.24 4.93
C LEU A 103 -5.73 -35.70 5.02
N LEU A 104 -4.81 -34.77 4.83
CA LEU A 104 -3.39 -34.98 5.09
C LEU A 104 -3.02 -34.26 6.37
N SER A 105 -2.13 -34.86 7.16
CA SER A 105 -1.57 -34.17 8.33
C SER A 105 -0.75 -32.95 7.89
N LEU A 106 -0.58 -31.98 8.80
CA LEU A 106 0.24 -30.79 8.54
C LEU A 106 1.69 -31.17 8.18
N THR A 107 2.23 -32.21 8.80
CA THR A 107 3.57 -32.73 8.51
C THR A 107 3.68 -33.23 7.08
N GLU A 108 2.73 -34.04 6.63
CA GLU A 108 2.71 -34.54 5.24
C GLU A 108 2.54 -33.41 4.23
N LEU A 109 1.68 -32.43 4.53
CA LEU A 109 1.49 -31.25 3.68
C LEU A 109 2.80 -30.45 3.56
N ARG A 110 3.48 -30.17 4.67
CA ARG A 110 4.77 -29.45 4.68
C ARG A 110 5.85 -30.19 3.88
N THR A 111 5.94 -31.51 4.04
CA THR A 111 6.90 -32.34 3.28
C THR A 111 6.61 -32.29 1.79
N ARG A 112 5.33 -32.43 1.40
CA ARG A 112 4.90 -32.33 -0.01
C ARG A 112 5.18 -30.96 -0.59
N TRP A 113 4.88 -29.88 0.13
CA TRP A 113 5.15 -28.51 -0.32
C TRP A 113 6.64 -28.26 -0.49
N ARG A 114 7.47 -28.66 0.48
CA ARG A 114 8.93 -28.52 0.40
C ARG A 114 9.50 -29.28 -0.79
N ALA A 115 9.14 -30.55 -0.95
CA ALA A 115 9.60 -31.37 -2.06
C ALA A 115 9.18 -30.77 -3.41
N SER A 116 7.96 -30.25 -3.49
CA SER A 116 7.46 -29.62 -4.72
C SER A 116 8.14 -28.30 -5.04
N ALA A 117 8.38 -27.45 -4.03
CA ALA A 117 9.10 -26.20 -4.20
C ALA A 117 10.56 -26.42 -4.62
N VAL A 118 11.26 -27.40 -4.01
CA VAL A 118 12.63 -27.76 -4.40
C VAL A 118 12.69 -28.26 -5.84
N ARG A 119 11.75 -29.13 -6.25
CA ARG A 119 11.67 -29.60 -7.64
C ARG A 119 11.46 -28.47 -8.65
N ALA A 120 10.65 -27.47 -8.30
CA ALA A 120 10.30 -26.39 -9.22
C ALA A 120 11.34 -25.26 -9.27
N PHE A 121 12.08 -25.00 -8.18
CA PHE A 121 12.91 -23.77 -8.04
C PHE A 121 14.35 -24.00 -7.54
N GLY A 122 14.72 -25.23 -7.18
CA GLY A 122 16.02 -25.53 -6.60
C GLY A 122 16.19 -25.08 -5.14
N ALA A 123 17.11 -25.70 -4.41
CA ALA A 123 17.25 -25.49 -2.95
C ALA A 123 17.79 -24.10 -2.57
N CYS A 124 18.64 -23.49 -3.41
CA CYS A 124 19.28 -22.20 -3.09
C CYS A 124 18.34 -20.99 -3.17
N ALA A 125 17.28 -21.06 -3.99
CA ALA A 125 16.27 -20.00 -4.09
C ALA A 125 15.42 -19.85 -2.81
N VAL A 126 15.40 -20.88 -1.96
CA VAL A 126 14.55 -20.94 -0.75
C VAL A 126 15.17 -20.19 0.45
N PHE A 127 16.44 -19.76 0.39
CA PHE A 127 17.19 -19.32 1.58
C PHE A 127 17.86 -17.93 1.52
N ARG A 128 17.24 -16.90 0.91
CA ARG A 128 17.75 -15.53 1.05
C ARG A 128 16.72 -14.57 1.63
N LEU A 129 17.02 -14.01 2.80
CA LEU A 129 16.29 -12.92 3.45
C LEU A 129 17.22 -11.71 3.63
N ALA A 130 16.70 -10.52 3.33
CA ALA A 130 17.46 -9.28 3.13
C ALA A 130 17.38 -8.30 4.31
N GLU A 131 18.25 -7.29 4.23
CA GLU A 131 18.78 -6.42 5.27
C GLU A 131 17.82 -5.44 5.98
N ARG A 132 18.33 -4.88 7.09
CA ARG A 132 17.68 -3.97 8.01
C ARG A 132 17.99 -2.50 7.68
N VAL A 133 16.98 -1.72 7.30
CA VAL A 133 17.04 -0.24 7.33
C VAL A 133 16.02 0.28 8.36
N ARG A 134 16.32 1.41 9.03
CA ARG A 134 15.44 2.09 10.00
C ARG A 134 14.82 3.34 9.37
N PRO A 135 13.53 3.34 9.01
CA PRO A 135 12.84 4.52 8.51
C PRO A 135 12.27 5.36 9.67
N VAL A 136 12.34 6.68 9.53
CA VAL A 136 11.64 7.64 10.39
C VAL A 136 10.41 8.15 9.63
N VAL A 137 9.22 8.09 10.25
CA VAL A 137 7.97 8.60 9.64
C VAL A 137 7.74 10.04 10.09
N ASP A 138 7.64 10.95 9.12
CA ASP A 138 7.26 12.34 9.33
C ASP A 138 5.74 12.49 9.16
N VAL A 139 5.03 12.79 10.25
CA VAL A 139 3.56 12.83 10.29
C VAL A 139 2.97 13.83 9.29
N VAL A 140 3.61 14.99 9.12
CA VAL A 140 3.10 16.03 8.22
C VAL A 140 3.32 15.61 6.77
N LEU A 141 4.50 15.08 6.42
CA LEU A 141 4.72 14.56 5.07
C LEU A 141 3.80 13.39 4.75
N ALA A 142 3.56 12.50 5.73
CA ALA A 142 2.62 11.39 5.57
C ALA A 142 1.17 11.88 5.40
N ALA A 143 0.75 12.93 6.10
CA ALA A 143 -0.58 13.52 5.98
C ALA A 143 -0.79 14.15 4.59
N VAL A 144 0.22 14.90 4.12
CA VAL A 144 0.28 15.50 2.79
C VAL A 144 0.19 14.44 1.69
N ASP A 145 1.02 13.40 1.76
CA ASP A 145 0.99 12.29 0.81
C ASP A 145 -0.37 11.58 0.79
N THR A 146 -0.93 11.34 1.98
CA THR A 146 -2.23 10.68 2.14
C THR A 146 -3.35 11.46 1.47
N VAL A 147 -3.45 12.77 1.71
CA VAL A 147 -4.49 13.62 1.10
C VAL A 147 -4.32 13.71 -0.41
N ALA A 148 -3.09 13.92 -0.88
CA ALA A 148 -2.80 14.03 -2.31
C ALA A 148 -3.20 12.75 -3.07
N VAL A 149 -2.83 11.57 -2.55
CA VAL A 149 -3.19 10.30 -3.19
C VAL A 149 -4.69 10.09 -3.18
N VAL A 150 -5.36 10.28 -2.04
CA VAL A 150 -6.82 10.05 -1.95
C VAL A 150 -7.60 11.02 -2.83
N TYR A 151 -7.17 12.28 -2.91
CA TYR A 151 -7.76 13.29 -3.79
C TYR A 151 -7.65 12.91 -5.27
N VAL A 152 -6.46 12.57 -5.77
CA VAL A 152 -6.31 12.18 -7.19
C VAL A 152 -7.10 10.93 -7.54
N MET A 153 -7.23 9.99 -6.58
CA MET A 153 -7.95 8.75 -6.80
C MET A 153 -9.47 8.90 -6.74
N ARG A 154 -10.02 9.87 -5.99
CA ARG A 154 -11.48 9.93 -5.71
C ARG A 154 -12.14 11.30 -5.87
N GLY A 155 -11.37 12.38 -5.96
CA GLY A 155 -11.84 13.76 -5.85
C GLY A 155 -12.37 14.07 -4.46
N ALA A 156 -13.58 13.58 -4.14
CA ALA A 156 -14.17 13.66 -2.81
C ALA A 156 -14.01 12.33 -2.05
N PHE A 157 -13.76 12.41 -0.76
CA PHE A 157 -13.49 11.26 0.10
C PHE A 157 -14.10 11.44 1.49
N ALA A 158 -13.85 10.46 2.35
CA ALA A 158 -14.35 10.40 3.72
C ALA A 158 -13.22 9.85 4.59
N ARG A 159 -13.32 10.05 5.91
CA ARG A 159 -12.25 9.72 6.88
C ARG A 159 -11.68 8.30 6.73
N HIS A 160 -12.53 7.29 6.48
CA HIS A 160 -12.07 5.91 6.29
C HIS A 160 -11.19 5.70 5.05
N HIS A 161 -11.31 6.55 4.02
CA HIS A 161 -10.39 6.54 2.88
C HIS A 161 -9.01 7.06 3.27
N LEU A 162 -8.96 8.12 4.09
CA LEU A 162 -7.70 8.64 4.63
C LEU A 162 -7.04 7.62 5.56
N LEU A 163 -7.81 6.95 6.42
CA LEU A 163 -7.28 5.86 7.26
C LEU A 163 -6.68 4.73 6.42
N ALA A 164 -7.39 4.30 5.38
CA ALA A 164 -6.87 3.26 4.49
C ALA A 164 -5.57 3.69 3.81
N GLU A 165 -5.45 4.94 3.38
CA GLU A 165 -4.23 5.44 2.74
C GLU A 165 -3.09 5.66 3.73
N ALA A 166 -3.35 6.21 4.92
CA ALA A 166 -2.37 6.39 5.97
C ALA A 166 -1.75 5.04 6.38
N ARG A 167 -2.56 3.99 6.51
CA ARG A 167 -2.09 2.63 6.81
C ARG A 167 -1.25 2.02 5.69
N ARG A 168 -1.59 2.28 4.42
CA ARG A 168 -0.74 1.89 3.28
C ARG A 168 0.58 2.65 3.28
N HIS A 169 0.54 3.95 3.56
CA HIS A 169 1.74 4.77 3.68
C HIS A 169 2.66 4.20 4.76
N LEU A 170 2.11 3.88 5.94
CA LEU A 170 2.86 3.23 7.02
C LEU A 170 3.41 1.87 6.60
N ALA A 171 2.64 1.02 5.93
CA ALA A 171 3.12 -0.28 5.46
C ALA A 171 4.32 -0.12 4.49
N TYR A 172 4.27 0.84 3.57
CA TYR A 172 5.36 1.15 2.64
C TYR A 172 6.57 1.80 3.32
N ALA A 173 6.34 2.70 4.26
CA ALA A 173 7.39 3.43 4.95
C ALA A 173 8.12 2.53 5.95
N LEU A 174 7.37 1.76 6.74
CA LEU A 174 7.89 0.96 7.86
C LEU A 174 8.37 -0.41 7.44
N ARG A 175 7.85 -1.00 6.35
CA ARG A 175 8.23 -2.35 5.89
C ARG A 175 8.17 -3.40 7.01
N GLY A 176 7.09 -3.37 7.79
CA GLY A 176 6.87 -4.28 8.92
C GLY A 176 7.59 -3.89 10.21
N ARG A 177 8.18 -2.69 10.32
CA ARG A 177 8.63 -2.17 11.61
C ARG A 177 7.44 -1.72 12.45
N PRO A 178 7.46 -1.95 13.78
CA PRO A 178 6.37 -1.55 14.65
C PRO A 178 6.24 -0.02 14.68
N HIS A 179 5.02 0.47 14.83
CA HIS A 179 4.73 1.88 15.06
C HIS A 179 4.02 2.09 16.39
N GLN A 180 4.01 3.34 16.84
CA GLN A 180 3.23 3.74 18.02
C GLN A 180 1.73 3.66 17.72
N PRO A 181 0.92 2.99 18.56
CA PRO A 181 -0.53 2.94 18.37
C PRO A 181 -1.14 4.32 18.11
N GLY A 182 -2.06 4.40 17.14
CA GLY A 182 -2.72 5.65 16.76
C GLY A 182 -1.87 6.58 15.89
N LEU A 183 -0.70 6.17 15.39
CA LEU A 183 0.05 6.97 14.40
C LEU A 183 -0.76 7.19 13.11
N ASP A 184 -1.48 6.18 12.64
CA ASP A 184 -2.39 6.27 11.50
C ASP A 184 -3.49 7.32 11.74
N GLU A 185 -4.10 7.31 12.92
CA GLU A 185 -5.11 8.27 13.35
C GLU A 185 -4.53 9.69 13.44
N ARG A 186 -3.31 9.86 13.95
CA ARG A 186 -2.61 11.16 13.98
C ARG A 186 -2.29 11.70 12.59
N ILE A 187 -1.87 10.83 11.66
CA ILE A 187 -1.68 11.21 10.25
C ILE A 187 -3.00 11.70 9.65
N VAL A 188 -4.09 10.96 9.90
CA VAL A 188 -5.42 11.35 9.42
C VAL A 188 -5.89 12.65 10.05
N GLN A 189 -5.66 12.86 11.35
CA GLN A 189 -6.02 14.09 12.03
C GLN A 189 -5.26 15.29 11.47
N ALA A 190 -3.94 15.18 11.32
CA ALA A 190 -3.12 16.21 10.68
C ALA A 190 -3.55 16.51 9.24
N ALA A 191 -3.95 15.47 8.48
CA ALA A 191 -4.52 15.63 7.15
C ALA A 191 -5.85 16.40 7.18
N VAL A 192 -6.76 16.01 8.07
CA VAL A 192 -8.08 16.66 8.18
C VAL A 192 -7.94 18.12 8.56
N ASP A 193 -7.13 18.43 9.57
CA ASP A 193 -6.98 19.76 10.14
C ASP A 193 -6.21 20.71 9.21
N GLY A 194 -5.18 20.21 8.52
CA GLY A 194 -4.28 21.06 7.74
C GLY A 194 -4.53 21.09 6.24
N HIS A 195 -5.22 20.10 5.68
CA HIS A 195 -5.16 19.82 4.24
C HIS A 195 -6.49 19.43 3.60
N THR A 196 -7.60 19.46 4.33
CA THR A 196 -8.92 19.12 3.79
C THR A 196 -9.95 20.19 4.06
N ARG A 197 -10.98 20.22 3.20
CA ARG A 197 -12.16 21.06 3.37
C ARG A 197 -13.44 20.23 3.19
N PRO A 198 -14.55 20.56 3.87
CA PRO A 198 -15.81 19.84 3.74
C PRO A 198 -16.43 20.01 2.35
N VAL A 199 -17.20 19.01 1.91
CA VAL A 199 -17.97 19.03 0.65
C VAL A 199 -19.43 18.68 0.93
N GLY A 200 -20.35 19.48 0.39
CA GLY A 200 -21.79 19.29 0.56
C GLY A 200 -22.22 19.39 2.03
N ARG A 201 -23.07 18.46 2.51
CA ARG A 201 -23.58 18.44 3.91
C ARG A 201 -22.53 17.98 4.95
N GLY A 202 -21.24 18.20 4.72
CA GLY A 202 -20.16 17.95 5.69
C GLY A 202 -19.76 16.48 5.94
N ARG A 203 -20.47 15.49 5.38
CA ARG A 203 -20.13 14.05 5.54
C ARG A 203 -18.95 13.58 4.67
N ARG A 204 -18.56 14.39 3.69
CA ARG A 204 -17.42 14.16 2.79
C ARG A 204 -16.51 15.36 2.83
N MET A 205 -15.27 15.13 2.44
CA MET A 205 -14.20 16.10 2.40
C MET A 205 -13.48 15.99 1.05
N THR A 206 -12.81 17.06 0.65
CA THR A 206 -11.89 17.11 -0.49
C THR A 206 -10.59 17.73 -0.02
N ALA A 207 -9.53 17.60 -0.82
CA ALA A 207 -8.30 18.34 -0.59
C ALA A 207 -8.56 19.85 -0.58
N ASP A 208 -7.99 20.54 0.40
CA ASP A 208 -7.83 21.98 0.37
C ASP A 208 -6.59 22.31 -0.47
N LEU A 209 -6.83 22.75 -1.70
CA LEU A 209 -5.75 23.04 -2.64
C LEU A 209 -4.97 24.29 -2.22
N GLY A 210 -5.60 25.28 -1.59
CA GLY A 210 -4.87 26.44 -1.06
C GLY A 210 -3.92 26.06 0.07
N ALA A 211 -4.34 25.14 0.94
CA ALA A 211 -3.50 24.65 2.03
C ALA A 211 -2.38 23.70 1.56
N LEU A 212 -2.61 22.92 0.48
CA LEU A 212 -1.59 22.08 -0.13
C LEU A 212 -0.63 22.88 -1.04
N TYR A 213 -1.11 23.96 -1.65
CA TYR A 213 -0.38 24.78 -2.63
C TYR A 213 -0.34 26.27 -2.25
N PRO A 214 0.26 26.65 -1.11
CA PRO A 214 0.39 28.06 -0.76
C PRO A 214 1.33 28.76 -1.77
N GLY A 215 0.75 29.64 -2.60
CA GLY A 215 1.48 30.45 -3.59
C GLY A 215 1.01 30.34 -5.04
N ASP A 216 0.14 29.39 -5.38
CA ASP A 216 -0.46 29.26 -6.73
C ASP A 216 -1.98 29.43 -6.64
N THR A 217 -2.48 30.65 -6.83
CA THR A 217 -3.92 30.96 -6.86
C THR A 217 -4.64 30.39 -8.08
N GLU A 218 -3.93 29.78 -9.03
CA GLU A 218 -4.51 28.94 -10.08
C GLU A 218 -4.42 27.46 -9.69
N ASP A 219 -5.37 27.04 -8.86
CA ASP A 219 -5.65 25.73 -8.22
C ASP A 219 -5.36 24.41 -9.00
N GLN A 220 -4.89 24.45 -10.24
CA GLN A 220 -4.68 23.28 -11.10
C GLN A 220 -3.28 23.18 -11.73
N ALA A 221 -2.42 24.19 -11.66
CA ALA A 221 -1.17 24.21 -12.44
C ALA A 221 -0.17 23.11 -12.02
N VAL A 222 -0.10 22.75 -10.73
CA VAL A 222 0.79 21.69 -10.23
C VAL A 222 0.21 20.28 -10.45
N LEU A 223 -1.11 20.14 -10.45
CA LEU A 223 -1.79 18.86 -10.69
C LEU A 223 -1.99 18.57 -12.18
N ARG A 224 -2.18 19.58 -13.04
CA ARG A 224 -2.44 19.38 -14.47
C ARG A 224 -1.32 18.60 -15.17
N PRO A 225 -0.03 18.91 -15.02
CA PRO A 225 1.04 18.12 -15.64
C PRO A 225 1.07 16.66 -15.17
N PRO A 226 1.06 16.33 -13.85
CA PRO A 226 1.08 14.95 -13.38
C PRO A 226 -0.25 14.21 -13.63
N THR A 227 -1.37 14.92 -13.78
CA THR A 227 -2.68 14.30 -14.12
C THR A 227 -2.96 14.20 -15.63
N ARG A 228 -2.25 14.96 -16.49
CA ARG A 228 -2.38 14.95 -17.97
C ARG A 228 -1.53 13.91 -18.68
N SER A 229 -0.63 13.21 -17.99
CA SER A 229 0.05 12.05 -18.59
C SER A 229 -1.01 11.01 -18.97
N ARG A 230 -1.37 10.97 -20.25
CA ARG A 230 -2.36 10.02 -20.80
C ARG A 230 -1.87 8.57 -20.71
N ALA A 231 -0.55 8.38 -20.70
CA ALA A 231 0.09 7.09 -20.54
C ALA A 231 0.14 6.61 -19.07
N ALA A 232 0.13 7.53 -18.10
CA ALA A 232 0.17 7.18 -16.68
C ALA A 232 -1.19 6.74 -16.16
N THR A 233 -1.18 5.63 -15.43
CA THR A 233 -2.32 5.08 -14.71
C THR A 233 -2.76 6.03 -13.60
N GLN A 234 -4.01 5.92 -13.17
CA GLN A 234 -4.55 6.82 -12.14
C GLN A 234 -3.71 6.82 -10.85
N TYR A 235 -3.20 5.66 -10.45
CA TYR A 235 -2.36 5.54 -9.26
C TYR A 235 -0.96 6.15 -9.44
N GLU A 236 -0.34 6.00 -10.61
CA GLU A 236 0.93 6.66 -10.90
C GLU A 236 0.80 8.18 -10.84
N ARG A 237 -0.29 8.72 -11.41
CA ARG A 237 -0.59 10.16 -11.33
C ARG A 237 -0.77 10.61 -9.88
N ALA A 238 -1.43 9.80 -9.04
CA ALA A 238 -1.58 10.06 -7.62
C ALA A 238 -0.23 10.09 -6.88
N ARG A 239 0.68 9.15 -7.19
CA ARG A 239 2.04 9.10 -6.63
C ARG A 239 2.90 10.28 -7.05
N LEU A 240 2.84 10.67 -8.32
CA LEU A 240 3.58 11.82 -8.84
C LEU A 240 3.11 13.12 -8.16
N ALA A 241 1.79 13.31 -8.04
CA ALA A 241 1.22 14.45 -7.32
C ALA A 241 1.67 14.51 -5.86
N ALA A 242 1.60 13.39 -5.13
CA ALA A 242 2.06 13.30 -3.75
C ALA A 242 3.56 13.60 -3.62
N GLY A 243 4.39 12.98 -4.47
CA GLY A 243 5.84 13.19 -4.45
C GLY A 243 6.27 14.64 -4.72
N ALA A 244 5.62 15.30 -5.69
CA ALA A 244 5.85 16.72 -5.98
C ALA A 244 5.53 17.60 -4.75
N LEU A 245 4.44 17.28 -4.06
CA LEU A 245 3.99 18.02 -2.90
C LEU A 245 4.90 17.82 -1.67
N ALA A 246 5.28 16.58 -1.38
CA ALA A 246 6.26 16.29 -0.33
C ALA A 246 7.60 16.98 -0.60
N ALA A 247 8.05 17.06 -1.86
CA ALA A 247 9.26 17.78 -2.22
C ALA A 247 9.17 19.29 -1.92
N ARG A 248 8.00 19.91 -2.15
CA ARG A 248 7.74 21.32 -1.80
C ARG A 248 7.76 21.55 -0.30
N VAL A 249 7.06 20.73 0.49
CA VAL A 249 7.07 20.84 1.96
C VAL A 249 8.49 20.69 2.51
N ARG A 250 9.28 19.76 1.97
CA ARG A 250 10.70 19.62 2.32
C ARG A 250 11.51 20.86 1.92
N ALA A 251 11.23 21.49 0.77
CA ALA A 251 11.90 22.71 0.33
C ALA A 251 11.56 23.91 1.23
N ALA A 252 10.29 24.12 1.58
CA ALA A 252 9.85 25.17 2.49
C ALA A 252 10.53 25.04 3.86
N ARG A 253 10.49 23.84 4.46
CA ARG A 253 11.19 23.56 5.72
C ARG A 253 12.71 23.74 5.64
N ARG A 254 13.32 23.47 4.47
CA ARG A 254 14.75 23.75 4.26
C ARG A 254 14.99 25.26 4.21
N ALA A 255 14.16 26.03 3.51
CA ALA A 255 14.26 27.48 3.45
C ALA A 255 14.08 28.13 4.83
N GLU A 256 13.10 27.69 5.62
CA GLU A 256 12.90 28.13 7.01
C GLU A 256 14.13 27.86 7.88
N ARG A 257 14.73 26.67 7.75
CA ARG A 257 15.98 26.33 8.47
C ARG A 257 17.17 27.18 8.04
N LEU A 258 17.25 27.53 6.76
CA LEU A 258 18.34 28.36 6.22
C LEU A 258 18.14 29.87 6.52
N GLY A 259 16.88 30.32 6.60
CA GLY A 259 16.51 31.69 7.00
C GLY A 259 16.52 31.92 8.51
N SER A 260 16.58 30.85 9.30
CA SER A 260 16.80 30.91 10.75
C SER A 260 18.31 30.89 11.03
N CYS A 261 18.90 32.00 11.48
CA CYS A 261 20.27 32.00 12.03
C CYS A 261 20.42 30.89 13.10
N PRO A 262 21.61 30.26 13.26
CA PRO A 262 21.77 29.17 14.20
C PRO A 262 21.56 29.70 15.62
N ARG A 263 20.44 29.32 16.25
CA ARG A 263 20.27 29.50 17.70
C ARG A 263 21.22 28.52 18.39
N PRO A 264 22.18 28.99 19.20
CA PRO A 264 23.17 28.13 19.83
C PRO A 264 22.58 27.43 21.06
N TYR A 265 21.58 26.56 20.89
CA TYR A 265 21.15 25.64 21.95
C TYR A 265 20.56 24.37 21.32
N ALA A 266 21.40 23.57 20.67
CA ALA A 266 21.10 22.17 20.43
C ALA A 266 21.52 21.39 21.69
N VAL A 267 20.54 21.09 22.55
CA VAL A 267 20.74 20.11 23.63
C VAL A 267 20.72 18.73 22.99
N ALA A 268 21.87 18.06 22.96
CA ALA A 268 21.95 16.65 22.64
C ALA A 268 21.23 15.85 23.72
N VAL A 269 20.29 14.98 23.33
CA VAL A 269 19.77 13.94 24.23
C VAL A 269 20.92 12.94 24.43
N PRO A 270 21.34 12.64 25.68
CA PRO A 270 22.44 11.73 25.90
C PRO A 270 22.10 10.35 25.34
N ALA A 271 23.03 9.78 24.58
CA ALA A 271 22.96 8.39 24.18
C ALA A 271 22.92 7.52 25.45
N ALA A 272 21.92 6.65 25.54
CA ALA A 272 21.90 5.62 26.57
C ALA A 272 23.21 4.82 26.51
N SER A 273 23.89 4.75 27.66
CA SER A 273 25.16 4.07 27.85
C SER A 273 25.11 2.65 27.29
N ARG A 274 26.10 2.31 26.46
CA ARG A 274 26.34 0.93 26.03
C ARG A 274 26.61 0.06 27.27
N PRO A 275 26.05 -1.16 27.36
CA PRO A 275 26.49 -2.11 28.36
C PRO A 275 27.93 -2.56 28.03
N SER A 276 28.81 -2.42 29.02
CA SER A 276 30.17 -2.93 29.04
C SER A 276 30.14 -4.46 28.99
N HIS A 277 30.57 -5.04 27.87
CA HIS A 277 30.95 -6.45 27.83
C HIS A 277 32.34 -6.60 28.45
N PRO A 278 32.55 -7.53 29.41
CA PRO A 278 33.89 -7.93 29.79
C PRO A 278 34.49 -8.77 28.64
N ARG A 279 35.74 -8.47 28.29
CA ARG A 279 36.58 -9.27 27.39
C ARG A 279 37.67 -9.98 28.21
N PRO A 280 38.24 -11.06 27.66
CA PRO A 280 38.33 -12.38 28.28
C PRO A 280 39.31 -12.50 29.45
#